data_AF-A0AAV7KRD5-F1
#
_entry.id   AF-A0AAV7KRD5-F1
#
_cell.length_a   1.000
_cell.length_b   1.000
_cell.length_c   1.000
_cell.angle_alpha   90.00
_cell.angle_beta   90.00
_cell.angle_gamma   90.00
#
_symmetry.space_group_name_H-M   'P 1'
#
loop_
_entity.id
_entity.type
_entity.pdbx_description
1 polymer ?
#
loop_
_entity_poly.entity_id
_entity_poly.type
_entity_poly.pdbx_seq_one_letter_code
_entity_poly.pdbx_strand_id
1 'polypeptide(L)'
;MASYIKYITEKEITHLDIKDLNKILKIRNIPKCERREIKEIRRSNKMTKYRRDSRMRTDPKKLEEVKLDLQNELFALTYEVVELRQYMEYLISKQESYPDEDGYEYEEFVIVD
;
A
#
# COMPACT_ATOMS: atom_id res chain seq x y z
N MET A 1 31.69 -4.35 -20.99
CA MET A 1 31.26 -3.35 -19.99
C MET A 1 30.01 -3.88 -19.30
N ALA A 2 30.04 -4.05 -17.98
CA ALA A 2 28.84 -4.42 -17.23
C ALA A 2 27.96 -3.16 -17.10
N SER A 3 26.69 -3.26 -17.52
CA SER A 3 25.72 -2.18 -17.36
C SER A 3 25.20 -2.17 -15.92
N TYR A 4 25.39 -1.07 -15.19
CA TYR A 4 24.92 -0.96 -13.81
C TYR A 4 23.44 -0.58 -13.70
N ILE A 5 22.78 -0.33 -14.84
CA ILE A 5 21.34 -0.07 -14.92
C ILE A 5 20.52 -1.27 -14.42
N LYS A 6 21.04 -2.50 -14.57
CA LYS A 6 20.41 -3.72 -14.02
C LYS A 6 20.28 -3.69 -12.49
N TYR A 7 21.07 -2.87 -11.79
CA TYR A 7 20.99 -2.72 -10.34
C TYR A 7 19.98 -1.66 -9.91
N ILE A 8 19.18 -1.10 -10.81
CA ILE A 8 18.11 -0.17 -10.48
C ILE A 8 16.79 -0.73 -10.98
N THR A 9 15.85 -0.85 -10.06
CA THR A 9 14.52 -1.33 -10.36
C THR A 9 13.69 -0.25 -11.04
N GLU A 10 12.75 -0.64 -11.88
CA GLU A 10 11.82 0.30 -12.51
C GLU A 10 11.04 1.13 -11.48
N LYS A 11 10.68 0.51 -10.34
CA LYS A 11 10.01 1.20 -9.22
C LYS A 11 10.86 2.34 -8.65
N GLU A 12 12.17 2.13 -8.49
CA GLU A 12 13.09 3.18 -8.04
C GLU A 12 13.17 4.32 -9.07
N ILE A 13 13.15 3.98 -10.36
CA ILE A 13 13.23 4.98 -11.45
C ILE A 13 11.93 5.80 -11.54
N THR A 14 10.76 5.21 -11.32
CA THR A 14 9.46 5.87 -11.53
C THR A 14 8.88 6.51 -10.28
N HIS A 15 8.97 5.86 -9.12
CA HIS A 15 8.23 6.23 -7.92
C HIS A 15 9.03 6.98 -6.86
N LEU A 16 10.36 6.85 -6.83
CA LEU A 16 11.16 7.63 -5.89
C LEU A 16 11.18 9.11 -6.25
N ASP A 17 11.41 9.96 -5.28
CA ASP A 17 11.72 11.36 -5.55
C ASP A 17 13.06 11.53 -6.24
N ILE A 18 13.20 12.63 -7.01
CA ILE A 18 14.44 12.88 -7.75
C ILE A 18 15.65 13.03 -6.82
N LYS A 19 15.43 13.53 -5.59
CA LYS A 19 16.48 13.65 -4.57
C LYS A 19 16.95 12.28 -4.11
N ASP A 20 16.03 11.37 -3.80
CA ASP A 20 16.36 10.04 -3.30
C ASP A 20 16.89 9.13 -4.39
N LEU A 21 16.35 9.21 -5.61
CA LEU A 21 16.95 8.56 -6.77
C LEU A 21 18.41 9.01 -6.96
N ASN A 22 18.70 10.32 -6.88
CA ASN A 22 20.09 10.79 -6.97
C ASN A 22 20.99 10.29 -5.83
N LYS A 23 20.46 10.08 -4.61
CA LYS A 23 21.21 9.46 -3.51
C LYS A 23 21.54 8.01 -3.82
N ILE A 24 20.58 7.21 -4.27
CA ILE A 24 20.78 5.80 -4.64
C ILE A 24 21.81 5.68 -5.76
N LEU A 25 21.71 6.52 -6.80
CA LEU A 25 22.67 6.56 -7.91
C LEU A 25 24.10 6.89 -7.45
N LYS A 26 24.25 7.69 -6.38
CA LYS A 26 25.54 7.97 -5.76
C LYS A 26 26.04 6.78 -4.93
N ILE A 27 25.20 6.22 -4.05
CA ILE A 27 25.54 5.09 -3.18
C ILE A 27 25.96 3.87 -4.00
N ARG A 28 25.26 3.58 -5.11
CA ARG A 28 25.56 2.45 -6.00
C ARG A 28 26.68 2.74 -7.02
N ASN A 29 27.38 3.87 -6.89
CA ASN A 29 28.49 4.27 -7.79
C ASN A 29 28.16 4.21 -9.28
N ILE A 30 26.89 4.46 -9.66
CA ILE A 30 26.45 4.43 -11.05
C ILE A 30 27.18 5.52 -11.84
N PRO A 31 27.79 5.21 -12.99
CA PRO A 31 28.56 6.18 -13.77
C PRO A 31 27.66 7.28 -14.34
N LYS A 32 28.22 8.48 -14.56
CA LYS A 32 27.46 9.66 -15.03
C LYS A 32 26.70 9.41 -16.34
N CYS A 33 27.26 8.61 -17.25
CA CYS A 33 26.60 8.22 -18.50
C CYS A 33 25.30 7.45 -18.25
N GLU A 34 25.34 6.41 -17.43
CA GLU A 34 24.15 5.61 -17.09
C GLU A 34 23.15 6.41 -16.25
N ARG A 35 23.62 7.31 -15.36
CA ARG A 35 22.71 8.22 -14.64
C ARG A 35 21.88 9.09 -15.58
N ARG A 36 22.43 9.49 -16.73
CA ARG A 36 21.70 10.26 -17.74
C ARG A 36 20.61 9.41 -18.37
N GLU A 37 20.95 8.19 -18.74
CA GLU A 37 20.01 7.20 -19.31
C GLU A 37 18.86 6.89 -18.33
N ILE A 38 19.15 6.67 -17.05
CA ILE A 38 18.13 6.44 -16.01
C ILE A 38 17.17 7.63 -15.85
N LYS A 39 17.69 8.87 -15.97
CA LYS A 39 16.85 10.08 -15.95
C LYS A 39 15.99 10.21 -17.19
N GLU A 40 16.48 9.75 -18.34
CA GLU A 40 15.76 9.73 -19.60
C GLU A 40 14.63 8.70 -19.59
N ILE A 41 14.89 7.49 -19.07
CA ILE A 41 13.88 6.46 -18.81
C ILE A 41 12.78 7.02 -17.89
N ARG A 42 13.16 7.67 -16.78
CA ARG A 42 12.20 8.32 -15.88
C ARG A 42 11.35 9.38 -16.58
N ARG A 43 11.96 10.21 -17.43
CA ARG A 43 11.26 11.26 -18.18
C ARG A 43 10.27 10.65 -19.17
N SER A 44 10.67 9.62 -19.90
CA SER A 44 9.80 8.87 -20.82
C SER A 44 8.60 8.26 -20.08
N ASN A 45 8.84 7.62 -18.93
CA ASN A 45 7.78 7.02 -18.10
C ASN A 45 6.80 8.07 -17.55
N LYS A 46 7.28 9.25 -17.16
CA LYS A 46 6.40 10.37 -16.78
C LYS A 46 5.59 10.90 -17.96
N MET A 47 6.17 10.94 -19.14
CA MET A 47 5.51 11.46 -20.35
C MET A 47 4.44 10.49 -20.88
N THR A 48 4.68 9.18 -20.79
CA THR A 48 3.66 8.17 -21.11
C THR A 48 2.49 8.21 -20.13
N LYS A 49 2.75 8.40 -18.83
CA LYS A 49 1.71 8.64 -17.82
C LYS A 49 0.90 9.92 -18.13
N TYR A 50 1.57 11.05 -18.37
CA TYR A 50 0.90 12.31 -18.71
C TYR A 50 0.04 12.21 -19.99
N ARG A 51 0.48 11.43 -20.99
CA ARG A 51 -0.30 11.19 -22.22
C ARG A 51 -1.50 10.27 -21.99
N ARG A 52 -1.50 9.42 -20.96
CA ARG A 52 -2.69 8.65 -20.55
C ARG A 52 -3.63 9.53 -19.73
N ASP A 53 -3.10 10.28 -18.76
CA ASP A 53 -3.88 11.19 -17.91
C ASP A 53 -4.54 12.31 -18.75
N SER A 54 -3.85 12.82 -19.76
CA SER A 54 -4.42 13.78 -20.72
C SER A 54 -5.52 13.17 -21.59
N ARG A 55 -5.43 11.88 -21.93
CA ARG A 55 -6.50 11.17 -22.67
C ARG A 55 -7.73 10.89 -21.80
N MET A 56 -7.51 10.58 -20.53
CA MET A 56 -8.57 10.41 -19.52
C MET A 56 -9.32 11.74 -19.27
N ARG A 57 -8.60 12.86 -19.21
CA ARG A 57 -9.22 14.20 -19.06
C ARG A 57 -10.05 14.65 -20.27
N THR A 58 -9.77 14.13 -21.47
CA THR A 58 -10.49 14.53 -22.70
C THR A 58 -11.77 13.77 -22.97
N ASP A 59 -12.06 12.68 -22.22
CA ASP A 59 -13.23 11.83 -22.46
C ASP A 59 -14.15 11.84 -21.23
N PRO A 60 -15.05 12.84 -21.10
CA PRO A 60 -15.85 13.05 -19.89
C PRO A 60 -16.72 11.83 -19.51
N LYS A 61 -17.06 10.96 -20.46
CA LYS A 61 -17.79 9.71 -20.20
C LYS A 61 -16.99 8.71 -19.36
N LYS A 62 -15.68 8.59 -19.59
CA LYS A 62 -14.82 7.67 -18.82
C LYS A 62 -14.58 8.17 -17.40
N LEU A 63 -14.59 9.48 -17.20
CA LEU A 63 -14.48 10.06 -15.87
C LEU A 63 -15.75 9.77 -15.05
N GLU A 64 -16.93 9.84 -15.68
CA GLU A 64 -18.19 9.53 -15.01
C GLU A 64 -18.34 8.02 -14.71
N GLU A 65 -17.86 7.14 -15.60
CA GLU A 65 -17.79 5.69 -15.36
C GLU A 65 -16.88 5.37 -14.15
N VAL A 66 -15.66 5.93 -14.10
CA VAL A 66 -14.75 5.72 -12.95
C VAL A 66 -15.34 6.26 -11.65
N LYS A 67 -16.05 7.38 -11.72
CA LYS A 67 -16.73 7.96 -10.55
C LYS A 67 -17.87 7.06 -10.06
N LEU A 68 -18.62 6.46 -10.98
CA LEU A 68 -19.68 5.51 -10.67
C LEU A 68 -19.12 4.23 -10.03
N ASP A 69 -18.03 3.70 -10.57
CA ASP A 69 -17.36 2.52 -10.01
C ASP A 69 -16.87 2.77 -8.58
N LEU A 70 -16.21 3.92 -8.35
CA LEU A 70 -15.76 4.32 -7.01
C LEU A 70 -16.91 4.53 -6.02
N GLN A 71 -18.07 5.03 -6.48
CA GLN A 71 -19.26 5.16 -5.64
C GLN A 71 -19.84 3.79 -5.25
N ASN A 72 -19.83 2.84 -6.18
CA ASN A 72 -20.28 1.47 -5.93
C ASN A 72 -19.35 0.75 -4.94
N GLU A 73 -18.04 0.86 -5.11
CA GLU A 73 -17.05 0.31 -4.17
C GLU A 73 -17.19 0.92 -2.77
N LEU A 74 -17.37 2.24 -2.68
CA LEU A 74 -17.58 2.93 -1.40
C LEU A 74 -18.87 2.45 -0.71
N PHE A 75 -19.95 2.24 -1.48
CA PHE A 75 -21.20 1.73 -0.95
C PHE A 75 -21.05 0.30 -0.39
N ALA A 76 -20.40 -0.59 -1.14
CA ALA A 76 -20.13 -1.96 -0.69
C ALA A 76 -19.28 -1.97 0.59
N LEU A 77 -18.21 -1.18 0.65
CA LEU A 77 -17.35 -1.07 1.83
C LEU A 77 -18.11 -0.52 3.04
N THR A 78 -19.01 0.45 2.83
CA THR A 78 -19.83 1.01 3.90
C THR A 78 -20.77 -0.04 4.48
N TYR A 79 -21.36 -0.88 3.63
CA TYR A 79 -22.21 -1.98 4.05
C TYR A 79 -21.44 -3.00 4.92
N GLU A 80 -20.27 -3.44 4.46
CA GLU A 80 -19.41 -4.37 5.22
C GLU A 80 -18.99 -3.79 6.58
N VAL A 81 -18.63 -2.51 6.64
CA VAL A 81 -18.26 -1.85 7.91
C VAL A 81 -19.43 -1.82 8.90
N VAL A 82 -20.67 -1.61 8.41
CA VAL A 82 -21.86 -1.63 9.27
C VAL A 82 -22.11 -3.05 9.82
N GLU A 83 -22.03 -4.08 8.98
CA GLU A 83 -22.20 -5.47 9.43
C GLU A 83 -21.13 -5.86 10.46
N LEU A 84 -19.86 -5.53 10.20
CA LEU A 84 -18.76 -5.81 11.13
C LEU A 84 -18.95 -5.06 12.46
N ARG A 85 -19.43 -3.82 12.42
CA ARG A 85 -19.73 -3.05 13.64
C ARG A 85 -20.83 -3.71 14.46
N GLN A 86 -21.92 -4.15 13.83
CA GLN A 86 -23.00 -4.86 14.50
C GLN A 86 -22.53 -6.20 15.09
N TYR A 87 -21.68 -6.92 14.36
CA TYR A 87 -21.11 -8.18 14.84
C TYR A 87 -20.20 -7.97 16.07
N MET A 88 -19.37 -6.92 16.07
CA MET A 88 -18.57 -6.56 17.24
C MET A 88 -19.44 -6.18 18.44
N GLU A 89 -20.48 -5.36 18.24
CA GLU A 89 -21.44 -5.02 19.31
C GLU A 89 -22.12 -6.28 19.87
N TYR A 90 -22.49 -7.24 19.01
CA TYR A 90 -23.01 -8.54 19.43
C TYR A 90 -22.01 -9.32 20.27
N LEU A 91 -20.75 -9.44 19.84
CA LEU A 91 -19.72 -10.15 20.60
C LEU A 91 -19.45 -9.53 21.96
N ILE A 92 -19.39 -8.19 22.04
CA ILE A 92 -19.23 -7.47 23.31
C ILE A 92 -20.40 -7.78 24.25
N SER A 93 -21.64 -7.75 23.75
CA SER A 93 -22.82 -8.08 24.55
C SER A 93 -22.84 -9.53 25.05
N LYS A 94 -22.17 -10.45 24.35
CA LYS A 94 -21.99 -11.84 24.77
C LYS A 94 -20.86 -12.01 25.78
N GLN A 95 -19.82 -11.19 25.69
CA GLN A 95 -18.70 -11.24 26.64
C GLN A 95 -19.10 -10.71 28.03
N GLU A 96 -19.98 -9.71 28.12
CA GLU A 96 -20.56 -9.23 29.39
C GLU A 96 -21.56 -10.22 30.03
N SER A 97 -21.85 -11.35 29.39
CA SER A 97 -22.80 -12.37 29.89
C SER A 97 -22.16 -13.60 30.53
N TYR A 98 -20.83 -13.68 30.59
CA TYR A 98 -20.15 -14.68 31.41
C TYR A 98 -20.02 -14.13 32.83
N PRO A 99 -20.63 -14.77 33.85
CA PRO A 99 -20.37 -14.39 35.23
C PRO A 99 -18.89 -14.66 35.50
N ASP A 100 -18.25 -13.76 36.24
CA ASP A 100 -16.93 -13.98 36.82
C ASP A 100 -16.97 -15.33 37.57
N GLU A 101 -16.42 -16.39 36.97
CA GLU A 101 -16.18 -17.65 37.67
C GLU A 101 -15.04 -17.37 38.66
N ASP A 102 -15.44 -16.97 39.86
CA ASP A 102 -14.67 -17.15 41.07
C ASP A 102 -14.16 -18.60 41.12
N GLY A 103 -12.84 -18.77 41.26
CA GLY A 103 -12.24 -19.97 41.83
C GLY A 103 -11.42 -20.85 40.89
N TYR A 104 -10.26 -20.36 40.45
CA TYR A 104 -9.12 -21.26 40.20
C TYR A 104 -8.15 -21.15 41.39
N GLU A 105 -8.31 -22.03 42.38
CA GLU A 105 -7.24 -22.37 43.31
C GLU A 105 -6.10 -22.99 42.49
N TYR A 106 -4.97 -22.30 42.42
CA TYR A 106 -3.73 -22.89 41.92
C TYR A 106 -3.18 -23.81 43.01
N GLU A 107 -3.30 -25.13 42.84
CA GLU A 107 -2.54 -26.08 43.66
C GLU A 107 -1.05 -25.92 43.38
N GLU A 108 -0.33 -25.42 44.38
CA GLU A 108 1.12 -25.27 44.41
C GLU A 108 1.76 -26.66 44.54
N PHE A 109 2.32 -27.20 43.44
CA PHE A 109 3.10 -28.43 43.48
C PHE A 109 4.44 -28.17 44.20
N VAL A 110 4.53 -28.59 45.46
CA VAL A 110 5.80 -28.68 46.18
C VAL A 110 6.59 -29.87 45.62
N ILE A 111 7.66 -29.58 44.89
CA ILE A 111 8.69 -30.58 44.56
C ILE A 111 9.60 -30.69 45.80
N VAL A 112 9.58 -31.87 46.45
CA VAL A 112 10.50 -32.21 47.54
C VAL A 112 11.65 -33.01 46.92
N ASP A 113 12.88 -32.51 47.07
CA ASP A 113 14.14 -33.22 46.76
C ASP A 113 14.39 -34.41 47.70
#